data_AF-A0A0F2RZ31-F1
#
_entry.id   AF-A0A0F2RZ31-F1
#
_cell.length_a   1.000
_cell.length_b   1.000
_cell.length_c   1.000
_cell.angle_alpha   90.00
_cell.angle_beta   90.00
_cell.angle_gamma   90.00
#
_symmetry.space_group_name_H-M   'P 1'
#
loop_
_entity.id
_entity.type
_entity.pdbx_description
1 polymer ?
#
loop_
_entity_poly.entity_id
_entity_poly.type
_entity_poly.pdbx_seq_one_letter_code
_entity_poly.pdbx_strand_id
1 'polypeptide(L)'
;MLWLATNFDLAVSTKPPVLITVPDAELVEMRYGVETVLRPGDVVALYDHPARTIYLSDSWTGNTPADLSVLVHEMVHHLQAVGDMRFACPAEREVVAYRAQEAWLGLFGESLETSFGISAATILVGTVCTH
;
A
#
# COMPACT_ATOMS: atom_id res chain seq x y z
N MET A 1 -6.64 1.20 12.47
CA MET A 1 -5.31 0.85 12.98
C MET A 1 -5.31 -0.36 13.91
N LEU A 2 -6.23 -0.48 14.89
CA LEU A 2 -6.21 -1.62 15.83
C LEU A 2 -6.29 -2.99 15.13
N TRP A 3 -7.16 -3.16 14.12
CA TRP A 3 -7.25 -4.42 13.37
C TRP A 3 -5.91 -4.80 12.71
N LEU A 4 -5.19 -3.84 12.13
CA LEU A 4 -3.87 -4.07 11.54
C LEU A 4 -2.83 -4.48 12.59
N ALA A 5 -2.75 -3.73 13.69
CA ALA A 5 -1.81 -4.01 14.77
C ALA A 5 -2.04 -5.39 15.39
N THR A 6 -3.29 -5.78 15.61
CA THR A 6 -3.65 -7.06 16.22
C THR A 6 -3.37 -8.27 15.32
N ASN A 7 -3.47 -8.12 14.00
CA ASN A 7 -3.41 -9.26 13.07
C ASN A 7 -2.07 -9.40 12.31
N PHE A 8 -1.23 -8.35 12.28
CA PHE A 8 -0.04 -8.31 11.41
C PHE A 8 1.27 -7.94 12.13
N ASP A 9 1.31 -8.03 13.46
CA ASP A 9 2.49 -7.71 14.27
C ASP A 9 3.03 -6.29 14.01
N LEU A 10 2.10 -5.34 13.89
CA LEU A 10 2.40 -3.93 13.66
C LEU A 10 2.23 -3.13 14.95
N ALA A 11 3.04 -2.09 15.11
CA ALA A 11 2.91 -1.19 16.25
C ALA A 11 1.52 -0.54 16.29
N VAL A 12 0.97 -0.37 17.50
CA VAL A 12 -0.23 0.45 17.68
C VAL A 12 0.17 1.92 17.63
N SER A 13 -0.37 2.66 16.66
CA SER A 13 -0.25 4.11 16.60
C SER A 13 -1.58 4.78 16.96
N THR A 14 -1.53 5.85 17.73
CA THR A 14 -2.67 6.78 17.93
C THR A 14 -2.59 8.00 17.00
N LYS A 15 -1.47 8.16 16.28
CA LYS A 15 -1.27 9.23 15.30
C LYS A 15 -1.59 8.68 13.92
N PRO A 16 -2.70 9.09 13.28
CA PRO A 16 -2.99 8.68 11.92
C PRO A 16 -2.04 9.35 10.92
N PRO A 17 -1.83 8.78 9.72
CA PRO A 17 -1.19 9.49 8.62
C PRO A 17 -2.06 10.65 8.15
N VAL A 18 -1.44 11.62 7.49
CA VAL A 18 -2.17 12.61 6.69
C VAL A 18 -2.61 11.94 5.40
N LEU A 19 -3.83 12.23 4.93
CA LEU A 19 -4.32 11.79 3.61
C LEU A 19 -4.36 13.00 2.67
N ILE A 20 -3.75 12.89 1.50
CA ILE A 20 -3.77 13.93 0.45
C ILE A 20 -4.15 13.27 -0.87
N THR A 21 -5.11 13.86 -1.59
CA THR A 21 -5.43 13.46 -2.96
C THR A 21 -4.62 14.29 -3.96
N VAL A 22 -4.06 13.64 -4.97
CA VAL A 22 -3.29 14.28 -6.05
C VAL A 22 -3.68 13.66 -7.40
N PRO A 23 -3.45 14.34 -8.54
CA PRO A 23 -3.68 13.74 -9.85
C PRO A 23 -2.84 12.48 -10.09
N ASP A 24 -3.34 11.52 -10.87
CA ASP A 24 -2.64 10.27 -11.21
C ASP A 24 -1.21 10.48 -11.73
N ALA A 25 -1.02 11.49 -12.58
CA ALA A 25 0.29 11.82 -13.14
C ALA A 25 1.29 12.20 -12.03
N GLU A 26 0.84 12.92 -11.01
CA GLU A 26 1.68 13.31 -9.87
C GLU A 26 2.08 12.07 -9.04
N LEU A 27 1.17 11.11 -8.81
CA LEU A 27 1.53 9.85 -8.14
C LEU A 27 2.60 9.05 -8.88
N VAL A 28 2.47 8.95 -10.20
CA VAL A 28 3.45 8.24 -11.04
C VAL A 28 4.81 8.93 -10.95
N GLU A 29 4.84 10.26 -11.05
CA GLU A 29 6.07 11.04 -10.89
C GLU A 29 6.69 10.90 -9.50
N MET A 30 5.88 10.91 -8.45
CA MET A 30 6.35 10.68 -7.07
C MET A 30 6.93 9.28 -6.89
N ARG A 31 6.36 8.26 -7.53
CA ARG A 31 6.78 6.85 -7.37
C ARG A 31 8.00 6.48 -8.20
N TYR A 32 8.09 6.99 -9.44
CA TYR A 32 9.06 6.56 -10.44
C TYR A 32 9.91 7.70 -11.04
N GLY A 33 9.64 8.96 -10.69
CA GLY A 33 10.31 10.13 -11.25
C GLY A 33 9.71 10.61 -12.59
N VAL A 34 10.14 11.82 -12.99
CA VAL A 34 9.56 12.62 -14.10
C VAL A 34 9.64 11.96 -15.49
N GLU A 35 10.57 11.03 -15.69
CA GLU A 35 10.82 10.43 -17.02
C GLU A 35 10.08 9.10 -17.25
N THR A 36 9.23 8.67 -16.31
CA THR A 36 8.55 7.37 -16.39
C THR A 36 7.18 7.49 -17.06
N VAL A 37 7.02 6.89 -18.23
CA VAL A 37 5.72 6.77 -18.90
C VAL A 37 5.05 5.47 -18.48
N LEU A 38 4.26 5.53 -17.41
CA LEU A 38 3.30 4.48 -17.05
C LEU A 38 1.89 4.87 -17.46
N ARG A 39 0.97 3.90 -17.46
CA ARG A 39 -0.43 4.20 -17.74
C ARG A 39 -1.03 4.87 -16.50
N PRO A 40 -1.87 5.91 -16.68
CA PRO A 40 -2.71 6.43 -15.59
C PRO A 40 -3.47 5.28 -14.92
N GLY A 41 -3.52 5.27 -13.59
CA GLY A 41 -4.12 4.20 -12.79
C GLY A 41 -3.17 3.05 -12.40
N ASP A 42 -1.93 3.00 -12.90
CA ASP A 42 -0.95 1.99 -12.47
C ASP A 42 -0.47 2.22 -11.02
N VAL A 43 -0.56 3.46 -10.53
CA VAL A 43 -0.32 3.85 -9.13
C VAL A 43 -1.55 4.57 -8.60
N VAL A 44 -2.27 3.93 -7.68
CA VAL A 44 -3.51 4.48 -7.08
C VAL A 44 -3.27 5.11 -5.71
N ALA A 45 -2.16 4.76 -5.05
CA ALA A 45 -1.74 5.33 -3.78
C ALA A 45 -0.23 5.16 -3.58
N LEU A 46 0.34 5.95 -2.67
CA LEU A 46 1.68 5.75 -2.14
C LEU A 46 1.78 6.31 -0.72
N TYR A 47 2.58 5.65 0.12
CA TYR A 47 2.98 6.17 1.42
C TYR A 47 4.34 6.86 1.34
N ASP A 48 4.38 8.14 1.71
CA ASP A 48 5.61 8.91 1.89
C ASP A 48 6.07 8.81 3.35
N HIS A 49 7.20 8.14 3.56
CA HIS A 49 7.77 7.91 4.88
C HIS A 49 8.23 9.21 5.58
N PRO A 50 9.00 10.12 4.94
CA PRO A 50 9.42 11.37 5.57
C PRO A 50 8.26 12.25 6.07
N ALA A 51 7.23 12.46 5.24
CA ALA A 51 6.08 13.31 5.55
C ALA A 51 5.01 12.58 6.39
N ARG A 52 5.07 11.24 6.44
CA ARG A 52 4.05 10.37 7.05
C ARG A 52 2.67 10.60 6.44
N THR A 53 2.66 10.72 5.13
CA THR A 53 1.48 11.04 4.34
C THR A 53 1.16 9.87 3.42
N ILE A 54 -0.12 9.52 3.33
CA ILE A 54 -0.62 8.66 2.26
C ILE A 54 -1.17 9.59 1.18
N TYR A 55 -0.60 9.50 0.00
CA TYR A 55 -1.12 10.16 -1.19
C TYR A 55 -2.02 9.18 -1.93
N LEU A 56 -3.18 9.66 -2.36
CA LEU A 56 -4.20 8.90 -3.07
C LEU A 56 -4.46 9.57 -4.41
N SER A 57 -4.82 8.77 -5.40
CA SER A 57 -5.29 9.28 -6.68
C SER A 57 -6.54 10.12 -6.46
N ASP A 58 -6.71 11.21 -7.19
CA ASP A 58 -7.95 11.99 -7.21
C ASP A 58 -9.15 11.22 -7.80
N SER A 59 -8.89 10.12 -8.49
CA SER A 59 -9.89 9.15 -8.94
C SER A 59 -10.25 8.10 -7.89
N TRP A 60 -9.46 7.96 -6.81
CA TRP A 60 -9.73 7.01 -5.75
C TRP A 60 -10.96 7.44 -4.93
N THR A 61 -11.93 6.54 -4.79
CA THR A 61 -13.21 6.91 -4.16
C THR A 61 -13.40 6.35 -2.76
N GLY A 62 -12.69 5.29 -2.40
CA GLY A 62 -12.83 4.63 -1.10
C GLY A 62 -14.17 3.91 -0.91
N ASN A 63 -14.93 3.67 -1.99
CA ASN A 63 -16.31 3.19 -1.90
C ASN A 63 -16.47 1.68 -2.08
N THR A 64 -15.40 0.98 -2.47
CA THR A 64 -15.41 -0.47 -2.68
C THR A 64 -14.46 -1.16 -1.69
N PRO A 65 -14.65 -2.47 -1.42
CA PRO A 65 -13.67 -3.25 -0.67
C PRO A 65 -12.27 -3.16 -1.27
N ALA A 66 -12.17 -3.21 -2.60
CA ALA A 66 -10.94 -3.00 -3.35
C ALA A 66 -10.31 -1.62 -3.08
N ASP A 67 -11.05 -0.52 -3.24
CA ASP A 67 -10.55 0.83 -2.97
C ASP A 67 -10.02 0.95 -1.54
N LEU A 68 -10.79 0.47 -0.55
CA LEU A 68 -10.37 0.50 0.85
C LEU A 68 -9.15 -0.39 1.13
N SER A 69 -9.01 -1.51 0.41
CA SER A 69 -7.86 -2.40 0.54
C SER A 69 -6.53 -1.71 0.19
N VAL A 70 -6.55 -0.76 -0.76
CA VAL A 70 -5.39 0.08 -1.09
C VAL A 70 -4.99 0.92 0.13
N LEU A 71 -5.96 1.55 0.81
CA LEU A 71 -5.68 2.30 2.03
C LEU A 71 -5.20 1.41 3.17
N VAL A 72 -5.68 0.16 3.26
CA VAL A 72 -5.17 -0.84 4.21
C VAL A 72 -3.68 -1.13 3.95
N HIS A 73 -3.28 -1.31 2.68
CA HIS A 73 -1.89 -1.50 2.27
C HIS A 73 -1.02 -0.32 2.73
N GLU A 74 -1.40 0.91 2.38
CA GLU A 74 -0.61 2.10 2.74
C GLU A 74 -0.58 2.36 4.26
N MET A 75 -1.64 1.98 4.98
CA MET A 75 -1.65 2.06 6.44
C MET A 75 -0.66 1.06 7.07
N VAL A 76 -0.39 -0.09 6.45
CA VAL A 76 0.70 -0.98 6.90
C VAL A 76 2.03 -0.25 6.84
N HIS A 77 2.34 0.41 5.73
CA HIS A 77 3.58 1.19 5.60
C HIS A 77 3.68 2.29 6.65
N HIS A 78 2.56 2.96 6.94
CA HIS A 78 2.53 3.94 8.03
C HIS A 78 2.88 3.32 9.39
N LEU A 79 2.29 2.16 9.74
CA LEU A 79 2.56 1.51 11.02
C LEU A 79 3.97 0.92 11.10
N GLN A 80 4.50 0.41 9.97
CA GLN A 80 5.90 -0.01 9.86
C GLN A 80 6.85 1.17 10.15
N ALA A 81 6.56 2.35 9.59
CA ALA A 81 7.34 3.57 9.82
C ALA A 81 7.24 4.07 11.26
N VAL A 82 6.04 4.06 11.86
CA VAL A 82 5.85 4.47 13.27
C VAL A 82 6.55 3.50 14.23
N GLY A 83 6.58 2.21 13.90
CA GLY A 83 7.28 1.18 14.67
C GLY A 83 8.81 1.16 14.48
N ASP A 84 9.36 2.05 13.66
CA ASP A 84 10.78 2.06 13.25
C ASP A 84 11.27 0.69 12.74
N MET A 85 10.40 -0.04 12.04
CA MET A 85 10.72 -1.35 11.50
C MET A 85 11.82 -1.23 10.44
N ARG A 86 12.75 -2.17 10.47
CA ARG A 86 13.88 -2.25 9.54
C ARG A 86 13.71 -3.46 8.63
N PHE A 87 13.99 -3.26 7.36
CA PHE A 87 13.89 -4.28 6.32
C PHE A 87 15.24 -4.38 5.60
N ALA A 88 15.60 -5.57 5.16
CA ALA A 88 16.82 -5.83 4.39
C ALA A 88 16.77 -5.15 3.02
N CYS A 89 15.58 -4.98 2.45
CA CYS A 89 15.35 -4.28 1.19
C CYS A 89 13.93 -3.69 1.11
N PRO A 90 13.64 -2.81 0.13
CA PRO A 90 12.28 -2.30 -0.08
C PRO A 90 11.23 -3.39 -0.35
N ALA A 91 11.60 -4.47 -1.04
CA ALA A 91 10.66 -5.55 -1.39
C ALA A 91 10.16 -6.32 -0.17
N GLU A 92 11.01 -6.59 0.83
CA GLU A 92 10.61 -7.28 2.06
C GLU A 92 9.52 -6.52 2.82
N ARG A 93 9.57 -5.19 2.80
CA ARG A 93 8.57 -4.32 3.43
C ARG A 93 7.15 -4.58 2.90
N GLU A 94 7.03 -4.92 1.61
CA GLU A 94 5.75 -5.11 0.91
C GLU A 94 5.03 -6.41 1.33
N VAL A 95 5.74 -7.39 1.91
CA VAL A 95 5.16 -8.68 2.30
C VAL A 95 3.96 -8.51 3.23
N VAL A 96 4.12 -7.71 4.28
CA VAL A 96 3.04 -7.52 5.28
C VAL A 96 1.90 -6.70 4.70
N ALA A 97 2.20 -5.74 3.83
CA ALA A 97 1.21 -4.87 3.22
C ALA A 97 0.28 -5.66 2.28
N TYR A 98 0.84 -6.48 1.38
CA TYR A 98 0.03 -7.39 0.53
C TYR A 98 -0.73 -8.44 1.34
N ARG A 99 -0.14 -8.99 2.41
CA ARG A 99 -0.86 -9.94 3.29
C ARG A 99 -2.06 -9.29 3.98
N ALA A 100 -1.93 -8.04 4.42
CA ALA A 100 -3.02 -7.31 5.03
C ALA A 100 -4.10 -6.93 4.02
N GLN A 101 -3.69 -6.55 2.81
CA GLN A 101 -4.60 -6.24 1.71
C GLN A 101 -5.42 -7.47 1.29
N GLU A 102 -4.77 -8.62 1.08
CA GLU A 102 -5.43 -9.90 0.76
C GLU A 102 -6.40 -10.31 1.87
N ALA A 103 -5.98 -10.23 3.14
CA ALA A 103 -6.83 -10.57 4.27
C ALA A 103 -8.06 -9.65 4.39
N TRP A 104 -7.90 -8.36 4.08
CA TRP A 104 -9.02 -7.42 4.04
C TRP A 104 -10.01 -7.78 2.92
N LEU A 105 -9.52 -8.02 1.70
CA LEU A 105 -10.36 -8.43 0.57
C LEU A 105 -11.13 -9.72 0.87
N GLY A 106 -10.48 -10.67 1.54
CA GLY A 106 -11.09 -11.93 1.97
C GLY A 106 -12.29 -11.76 2.90
N LEU A 107 -12.40 -10.66 3.65
CA LEU A 107 -13.59 -10.35 4.46
C LEU A 107 -14.85 -10.11 3.60
N PHE A 108 -14.66 -9.79 2.32
CA PHE A 108 -15.72 -9.49 1.35
C PHE A 108 -15.84 -10.56 0.25
N GLY A 109 -15.10 -11.67 0.37
CA GLY A 109 -15.08 -12.73 -0.65
C GLY A 109 -14.31 -12.35 -1.92
N GLU A 110 -13.46 -11.33 -1.85
CA GLU A 110 -12.56 -10.89 -2.92
C GLU A 110 -11.11 -11.34 -2.64
N SER A 111 -10.23 -11.22 -3.64
CA SER A 111 -8.78 -11.41 -3.52
C SER A 111 -8.00 -10.38 -4.34
N LEU A 112 -6.70 -10.28 -4.10
CA LEU A 112 -5.78 -9.46 -4.90
C LEU A 112 -5.85 -9.83 -6.39
N GLU A 113 -6.03 -11.12 -6.69
CA GLU A 113 -6.13 -11.60 -8.07
C GLU A 113 -7.44 -11.17 -8.73
N THR A 114 -8.58 -11.33 -8.05
CA THR A 114 -9.88 -10.98 -8.64
C THR A 114 -10.08 -9.47 -8.76
N SER A 115 -9.55 -8.70 -7.81
CA SER A 115 -9.80 -7.26 -7.72
C SER A 115 -8.75 -6.42 -8.46
N PHE A 116 -7.50 -6.92 -8.57
CA PHE A 116 -6.40 -6.17 -9.18
C PHE A 116 -5.59 -6.96 -10.23
N GLY A 117 -5.88 -8.25 -10.45
CA GLY A 117 -5.07 -9.09 -11.33
C GLY A 117 -3.67 -9.40 -10.78
N ILE A 118 -3.44 -9.17 -9.48
CA ILE A 118 -2.14 -9.41 -8.83
C ILE A 118 -2.08 -10.88 -8.42
N SER A 119 -1.36 -11.68 -9.20
CA SER A 119 -1.18 -13.11 -8.92
C SER A 119 -0.18 -13.37 -7.78
N ALA A 120 -0.22 -14.57 -7.20
CA ALA A 120 0.79 -15.01 -6.23
C ALA A 120 2.23 -14.95 -6.78
N ALA A 121 2.41 -15.20 -8.08
CA ALA A 121 3.72 -15.06 -8.74
C ALA A 121 4.17 -13.59 -8.80
N THR A 122 3.25 -12.66 -9.09
CA THR A 122 3.50 -11.22 -9.06
C THR A 122 3.94 -10.77 -7.67
N ILE A 123 3.24 -11.22 -6.62
CA ILE A 123 3.60 -10.92 -5.23
C ILE A 123 4.99 -11.46 -4.91
N LEU A 124 5.30 -12.71 -5.27
CA LEU A 124 6.61 -13.31 -5.00
C LEU A 124 7.74 -12.50 -5.64
N VAL A 125 7.59 -12.09 -6.90
CA VAL A 125 8.59 -11.26 -7.58
C VAL A 125 8.71 -9.88 -6.92
N GLY A 126 7.60 -9.26 -6.52
CA GLY A 126 7.58 -7.93 -5.92
C GLY A 126 8.05 -7.86 -4.46
N THR A 127 8.16 -8.99 -3.76
CA THR A 127 8.42 -9.05 -2.31
C THR A 127 9.74 -9.71 -1.92
N VAL A 128 10.48 -10.26 -2.88
CA VAL A 128 11.79 -10.89 -2.63
C VAL A 128 12.91 -9.88 -2.80
N CYS A 129 13.86 -9.86 -1.85
CA CYS A 129 15.09 -9.09 -2.00
C CYS A 129 15.97 -9.69 -3.10
N THR A 130 16.27 -8.90 -4.13
CA THR A 130 17.28 -9.24 -5.14
C THR A 130 18.63 -8.63 -4.74
N HIS A 131 19.69 -9.43 -4.84
CA HIS A 131 21.06 -9.05 -4.49
C HIS A 131 21.70 -8.10 -5.50
#